data_AF-A0A5B8M7Z5-F1
#
_entry.id   AF-A0A5B8M7Z5-F1
#
_cell.length_a   1.000
_cell.length_b   1.000
_cell.length_c   1.000
_cell.angle_alpha   90.00
_cell.angle_beta   90.00
_cell.angle_gamma   90.00
#
_symmetry.space_group_name_H-M   'P 1'
#
loop_
_entity.id
_entity.type
_entity.pdbx_description
1 polymer ?
#
loop_
_entity_poly.entity_id
_entity_poly.type
_entity_poly.pdbx_seq_one_letter_code
_entity_poly.pdbx_strand_id
1 'polypeptide(L)'
;MLDGKDRAAYSLSRLSDEVEWTDAKPGVDYDVEYLQSAGTADRMTIEIRRLEADEKLHQYAIGRPEAADEALTEIVRYDAFELHVAPSEVFDADAAAEVYYHYFQTNTVPEGMHLRELDFS
;
A
#
# COMPACT_ATOMS: atom_id res chain seq x y z
N MET A 1 7.13 12.20 10.00
CA MET A 1 6.76 10.78 10.05
C MET A 1 5.26 10.66 10.24
N LEU A 2 4.65 9.51 9.89
CA LEU A 2 3.21 9.27 10.07
C LEU A 2 2.86 9.21 11.56
N ASP A 3 1.81 9.91 11.97
CA ASP A 3 1.34 10.02 13.35
C ASP A 3 -0.06 9.42 13.56
N GLY A 4 -0.65 8.85 12.51
CA GLY A 4 -1.99 8.25 12.52
C GLY A 4 -3.13 9.25 12.62
N LYS A 5 -2.86 10.57 12.62
CA LYS A 5 -3.86 11.64 12.72
C LYS A 5 -3.66 12.69 11.62
N ASP A 6 -2.88 13.73 11.89
CA ASP A 6 -2.64 14.83 10.95
C ASP A 6 -1.84 14.36 9.72
N ARG A 7 -1.07 13.29 9.87
CA ARG A 7 -0.34 12.60 8.81
C ARG A 7 -0.58 11.11 8.97
N ALA A 8 -1.71 10.66 8.44
CA ALA A 8 -2.19 9.29 8.61
C ALA A 8 -1.83 8.34 7.46
N ALA A 9 -1.48 8.87 6.28
CA ALA A 9 -1.18 8.06 5.11
C ALA A 9 -0.05 8.64 4.25
N TYR A 10 0.61 7.75 3.50
CA TYR A 10 1.60 8.09 2.48
C TYR A 10 1.33 7.26 1.22
N SER A 11 1.42 7.87 0.04
CA SER A 11 1.21 7.20 -1.25
C SER A 11 2.36 7.50 -2.20
N LEU A 12 2.69 6.51 -3.03
CA LEU A 12 3.65 6.61 -4.12
C LEU A 12 3.00 6.06 -5.40
N SER A 13 2.91 6.91 -6.41
CA SER A 13 2.46 6.56 -7.75
C SER A 13 3.53 6.90 -8.78
N ARG A 14 3.61 6.06 -9.81
CA ARG A 14 4.35 6.42 -11.02
C ARG A 14 3.52 7.42 -11.83
N LEU A 15 4.19 8.47 -12.29
CA LEU A 15 3.66 9.34 -13.33
C LEU A 15 3.83 8.66 -14.69
N SER A 16 2.80 8.70 -15.52
CA SER A 16 2.85 8.24 -16.90
C SER A 16 4.04 8.84 -17.65
N ASP A 17 4.79 8.02 -18.39
CA ASP A 17 5.99 8.44 -19.12
C ASP A 17 5.71 9.48 -20.21
N GLU A 18 4.44 9.64 -20.60
CA GLU A 18 3.99 10.52 -21.69
C GLU A 18 3.61 11.94 -21.23
N VAL A 19 3.62 12.20 -19.91
CA VAL A 19 3.04 13.42 -19.34
C VAL A 19 4.04 14.12 -18.42
N GLU A 20 4.21 15.42 -18.62
CA GLU A 20 4.95 16.28 -17.71
C GLU A 20 4.14 16.49 -16.42
N TRP A 21 4.83 16.55 -15.27
CA TRP A 21 4.17 16.70 -13.97
C TRP A 21 3.22 17.91 -13.91
N THR A 22 3.53 19.00 -14.62
CA THR A 22 2.70 20.21 -14.66
C THR A 22 1.35 20.04 -15.35
N ASP A 23 1.24 19.03 -16.23
CA ASP A 23 0.03 18.75 -17.01
C ASP A 23 -0.71 17.48 -16.55
N ALA A 24 -0.10 16.75 -15.61
CA ALA A 24 -0.58 15.48 -15.10
C ALA A 24 -1.90 15.58 -14.32
N LYS A 25 -2.80 14.62 -14.57
CA LYS A 25 -4.10 14.52 -13.92
C LYS A 25 -4.18 13.32 -12.98
N PRO A 26 -4.65 13.51 -11.73
CA PRO A 26 -4.85 12.40 -10.80
C PRO A 26 -5.97 11.47 -11.30
N GLY A 27 -5.80 10.18 -11.10
CA GLY A 27 -6.71 9.13 -11.59
C GLY A 27 -6.65 8.89 -13.10
N VAL A 28 -5.73 9.55 -13.81
CA VAL A 28 -5.48 9.34 -15.25
C VAL A 28 -4.00 9.12 -15.52
N ASP A 29 -3.16 10.09 -15.12
CA ASP A 29 -1.72 10.08 -15.40
C ASP A 29 -0.90 9.64 -14.18
N TYR A 30 -1.46 9.75 -12.98
CA TYR A 30 -0.94 9.22 -11.71
C TYR A 30 -2.10 8.85 -10.78
N ASP A 31 -1.84 8.20 -9.64
CA ASP A 31 -2.85 7.67 -8.70
C ASP A 31 -3.80 6.59 -9.28
N VAL A 32 -3.51 6.05 -10.48
CA VAL A 32 -4.24 4.90 -11.06
C VAL A 32 -3.75 3.59 -10.44
N GLU A 33 -2.43 3.42 -10.42
CA GLU A 33 -1.71 2.38 -9.70
C GLU A 33 -0.83 3.07 -8.65
N TYR A 34 -0.74 2.48 -7.47
CA TYR A 34 -0.03 3.07 -6.36
C TYR A 34 0.39 2.06 -5.31
N LEU A 35 1.39 2.43 -4.52
CA LEU A 35 1.69 1.85 -3.23
C LEU A 35 1.33 2.87 -2.14
N GLN A 36 0.49 2.48 -1.18
CA GLN A 36 0.12 3.34 -0.06
C GLN A 36 0.36 2.67 1.30
N SER A 37 0.44 3.48 2.33
CA SER A 37 0.48 3.04 3.72
C SER A 37 -0.39 3.94 4.57
N ALA A 38 -0.98 3.35 5.62
CA ALA A 38 -1.80 4.08 6.59
C ALA A 38 -1.52 3.60 8.01
N GLY A 39 -1.47 4.54 8.97
CA GLY A 39 -1.19 4.24 10.38
C GLY A 39 -0.16 5.19 11.00
N THR A 40 0.62 4.67 11.94
CA THR A 40 1.74 5.38 12.57
C THR A 40 3.08 4.84 12.08
N ALA A 41 4.15 5.60 12.30
CA ALA A 41 5.53 5.17 12.04
C ALA A 41 5.89 3.78 12.58
N ASP A 42 5.37 3.40 13.75
CA ASP A 42 5.68 2.10 14.38
C ASP A 42 4.66 1.01 14.02
N ARG A 43 3.56 1.39 13.34
CA ARG A 43 2.43 0.52 13.09
C ARG A 43 1.58 1.01 11.93
N MET A 44 1.91 0.55 10.72
CA MET A 44 1.16 0.86 9.50
C MET A 44 0.85 -0.40 8.69
N THR A 45 -0.20 -0.32 7.89
CA THR A 45 -0.45 -1.27 6.79
C THR A 45 0.19 -0.74 5.52
N ILE A 46 0.42 -1.62 4.55
CA ILE A 46 0.84 -1.25 3.20
C ILE A 46 -0.11 -1.92 2.22
N GLU A 47 -0.55 -1.18 1.21
CA GLU A 47 -1.43 -1.67 0.17
C GLU A 47 -0.87 -1.32 -1.20
N ILE A 48 -1.07 -2.21 -2.17
CA ILE A 48 -0.79 -1.95 -3.58
C ILE A 48 -2.07 -2.00 -4.39
N ARG A 49 -2.28 -1.00 -5.23
CA ARG A 49 -3.28 -1.01 -6.29
C ARG A 49 -2.57 -1.14 -7.64
N ARG A 50 -2.94 -2.14 -8.44
CA ARG A 50 -2.33 -2.40 -9.74
C ARG A 50 -3.30 -3.00 -10.75
N LEU A 51 -2.97 -2.87 -12.03
CA LEU A 51 -3.67 -3.55 -13.11
C LEU A 51 -3.28 -5.03 -13.14
N GLU A 52 -4.27 -5.91 -13.12
CA GLU A 52 -4.07 -7.35 -13.19
C GLU A 52 -4.31 -7.90 -14.60
N ALA A 53 -4.00 -9.18 -14.79
CA ALA A 53 -4.13 -9.86 -16.08
C ALA A 53 -5.57 -9.95 -16.61
N ASP A 54 -6.57 -9.71 -15.76
CA ASP A 54 -7.98 -9.63 -16.14
C ASP A 54 -8.41 -8.22 -16.60
N GLU A 55 -7.44 -7.33 -16.81
CA GLU A 55 -7.60 -5.94 -17.25
C GLU A 55 -8.37 -5.06 -16.26
N LYS A 56 -8.39 -5.43 -14.97
CA LYS A 56 -9.00 -4.63 -13.90
C LYS A 56 -7.97 -4.16 -12.88
N LEU A 57 -8.31 -3.07 -12.20
CA LEU A 57 -7.55 -2.60 -11.05
C LEU A 57 -7.98 -3.40 -9.82
N HIS A 58 -7.02 -4.11 -9.23
CA HIS A 58 -7.17 -4.78 -7.96
C HIS A 58 -6.36 -4.05 -6.89
N GLN A 59 -6.78 -4.21 -5.64
CA GLN A 59 -6.09 -3.66 -4.49
C GLN A 59 -5.83 -4.75 -3.46
N TYR A 60 -4.62 -4.77 -2.92
CA TYR A 60 -4.15 -5.83 -2.04
C TYR A 60 -3.52 -5.23 -0.79
N ALA A 61 -3.83 -5.80 0.37
CA ALA A 61 -2.98 -5.66 1.55
C ALA A 61 -1.71 -6.49 1.32
N ILE A 62 -0.56 -5.89 1.63
CA ILE A 62 0.75 -6.55 1.57
C ILE A 62 1.07 -7.09 2.96
N GLY A 63 1.49 -8.34 3.02
CA GLY A 63 2.01 -8.96 4.23
C GLY A 63 3.28 -9.76 3.97
N ARG A 64 3.98 -10.10 5.04
CA ARG A 64 5.05 -11.12 5.00
C ARG A 64 4.45 -12.51 4.67
N PRO A 65 5.25 -13.51 4.24
CA PRO A 65 4.73 -14.81 3.84
C PRO A 65 3.75 -15.46 4.84
N GLU A 66 3.99 -15.27 6.13
CA GLU A 66 3.20 -15.83 7.24
C GLU A 66 1.75 -15.32 7.25
N ALA A 67 1.47 -14.16 6.66
CA ALA A 67 0.13 -13.57 6.62
C ALA A 67 -0.90 -14.49 5.93
N ALA A 68 -0.46 -15.41 5.07
CA ALA A 68 -1.32 -16.34 4.34
C ALA A 68 -2.18 -17.24 5.25
N ASP A 69 -1.68 -17.55 6.45
CA ASP A 69 -2.31 -18.48 7.40
C ASP A 69 -2.75 -17.78 8.70
N GLU A 70 -2.62 -16.45 8.77
CA GLU A 70 -2.91 -15.67 9.97
C GLU A 70 -4.35 -15.14 10.00
N ALA A 71 -4.94 -15.12 11.19
CA ALA A 71 -6.21 -14.44 11.41
C ALA A 71 -6.01 -12.92 11.56
N LEU A 72 -7.01 -12.14 11.10
CA LEU A 72 -7.03 -10.68 11.23
C LEU A 72 -7.28 -10.27 12.68
N THR A 73 -6.21 -10.24 13.47
CA THR A 73 -6.25 -10.02 14.93
C THR A 73 -5.71 -8.67 15.34
N GLU A 74 -5.03 -7.96 14.43
CA GLU A 74 -4.43 -6.68 14.70
C GLU A 74 -5.28 -5.52 14.21
N ILE A 75 -5.20 -4.41 14.94
CA ILE A 75 -5.88 -3.17 14.59
C ILE A 75 -4.84 -2.11 14.23
N VAL A 76 -4.93 -1.57 13.02
CA VAL A 76 -4.22 -0.37 12.60
C VAL A 76 -5.23 0.77 12.49
N ARG A 77 -4.91 1.91 13.12
CA ARG A 77 -5.78 3.09 13.14
C ARG A 77 -5.17 4.20 12.33
N TYR A 78 -5.98 4.84 11.50
CA TYR A 78 -5.58 6.01 10.73
C TYR A 78 -6.77 6.96 10.63
N ASP A 79 -6.57 8.22 10.98
CA ASP A 79 -7.65 9.22 11.07
C ASP A 79 -8.83 8.71 11.92
N ALA A 80 -10.04 8.62 11.36
CA ALA A 80 -11.24 8.08 12.01
C ALA A 80 -11.51 6.60 11.70
N PHE A 81 -10.61 5.93 10.99
CA PHE A 81 -10.78 4.57 10.48
C PHE A 81 -9.96 3.54 11.29
N GLU A 82 -10.48 2.32 11.33
CA GLU A 82 -9.81 1.15 11.90
C GLU A 82 -9.75 0.04 10.84
N LEU A 83 -8.57 -0.54 10.66
CA LEU A 83 -8.34 -1.70 9.79
C LEU A 83 -8.05 -2.93 10.64
N HIS A 84 -8.74 -4.03 10.36
CA HIS A 84 -8.38 -5.34 10.89
C HIS A 84 -7.45 -6.05 9.93
N VAL A 85 -6.26 -6.40 10.41
CA VAL A 85 -5.18 -6.96 9.60
C VAL A 85 -4.53 -8.15 10.28
N ALA A 86 -3.85 -8.99 9.49
CA ALA A 86 -3.01 -10.04 10.03
C ALA A 86 -1.77 -9.42 10.71
N PRO A 87 -1.22 -10.03 11.77
CA PRO A 87 0.04 -9.58 12.38
C PRO A 87 1.16 -9.32 11.38
N SER A 88 1.29 -10.17 10.37
CA SER A 88 2.31 -10.10 9.33
C SER A 88 2.05 -9.07 8.23
N GLU A 89 0.88 -8.41 8.24
CA GLU A 89 0.52 -7.24 7.41
C GLU A 89 0.84 -5.90 8.09
N VAL A 90 1.38 -5.93 9.32
CA VAL A 90 1.77 -4.74 10.08
C VAL A 90 3.26 -4.47 9.87
N PHE A 91 3.60 -3.22 9.57
CA PHE A 91 4.96 -2.76 9.33
C PHE A 91 5.30 -1.59 10.27
N ASP A 92 6.55 -1.53 10.68
CA ASP A 92 7.16 -0.26 11.06
C ASP A 92 7.65 0.48 9.81
N ALA A 93 8.06 1.73 9.98
CA ALA A 93 8.48 2.57 8.87
C ALA A 93 9.76 2.11 8.19
N ASP A 94 10.66 1.44 8.91
CA ASP A 94 11.92 0.95 8.33
C ASP A 94 11.62 -0.21 7.37
N ALA A 95 10.80 -1.18 7.79
CA ALA A 95 10.33 -2.25 6.93
C ALA A 95 9.46 -1.74 5.78
N ALA A 96 8.62 -0.72 6.03
CA ALA A 96 7.84 -0.09 4.96
C ALA A 96 8.75 0.58 3.92
N ALA A 97 9.81 1.28 4.35
CA ALA A 97 10.73 1.95 3.45
C ALA A 97 11.39 0.97 2.45
N GLU A 98 11.68 -0.26 2.87
CA GLU A 98 12.19 -1.31 1.99
C GLU A 98 11.18 -1.68 0.89
N VAL A 99 9.90 -1.84 1.25
CA VAL A 99 8.82 -2.12 0.28
C VAL A 99 8.64 -0.97 -0.70
N TYR A 100 8.65 0.28 -0.20
CA TYR A 100 8.55 1.47 -1.05
C TYR A 100 9.75 1.62 -1.98
N TYR A 101 10.96 1.35 -1.49
CA TYR A 101 12.15 1.42 -2.31
C TYR A 101 12.12 0.38 -3.43
N HIS A 102 11.69 -0.86 -3.13
CA HIS A 102 11.51 -1.90 -4.14
C HIS A 102 10.47 -1.48 -5.19
N TYR A 103 9.29 -1.01 -4.75
CA TYR A 103 8.25 -0.53 -5.65
C TYR A 103 8.72 0.63 -6.53
N PHE A 104 9.49 1.57 -5.98
CA PHE A 104 10.09 2.66 -6.74
C PHE A 104 11.03 2.17 -7.86
N GLN A 105 11.72 1.04 -7.65
CA GLN A 105 12.64 0.47 -8.63
C GLN A 105 11.94 -0.40 -9.69
N THR A 106 10.87 -1.11 -9.32
CA THR A 106 10.33 -2.21 -10.14
C THR A 106 8.84 -2.07 -10.47
N ASN A 107 8.12 -1.15 -9.85
CA ASN A 107 6.65 -1.09 -9.83
C ASN A 107 5.98 -2.37 -9.31
N THR A 108 6.69 -3.20 -8.53
CA THR A 108 6.15 -4.44 -7.94
C THR A 108 6.36 -4.48 -6.44
N VAL A 109 5.89 -5.54 -5.78
CA VAL A 109 6.22 -5.83 -4.37
C VAL A 109 7.46 -6.74 -4.30
N PRO A 110 8.21 -6.75 -3.17
CA PRO A 110 9.28 -7.72 -2.95
C PRO A 110 8.80 -9.16 -3.13
N GLU A 111 9.68 -10.02 -3.65
CA GLU A 111 9.38 -11.45 -3.83
C GLU A 111 9.08 -12.11 -2.48
N GLY A 112 8.10 -13.01 -2.46
CA GLY A 112 7.69 -13.74 -1.26
C GLY A 112 6.68 -13.01 -0.38
N MET A 113 6.40 -11.73 -0.62
CA MET A 113 5.30 -11.04 0.06
C MET A 113 3.96 -11.70 -0.27
N HIS A 114 3.13 -11.85 0.76
CA HIS A 114 1.74 -12.28 0.62
C HIS A 114 0.87 -11.09 0.19
N LEU A 115 -0.06 -11.35 -0.73
CA LEU A 115 -1.04 -10.37 -1.20
C LEU A 115 -2.44 -10.88 -0.87
N ARG A 116 -3.13 -10.17 0.03
CA ARG A 116 -4.53 -10.43 0.35
C ARG A 116 -5.39 -9.40 -0.34
N GLU A 117 -6.28 -9.87 -1.21
CA GLU A 117 -7.17 -8.98 -1.97
C GLU A 117 -8.12 -8.23 -1.03
N LEU A 118 -8.29 -6.93 -1.29
CA LEU A 118 -9.21 -6.06 -0.60
C LEU A 118 -10.42 -5.81 -1.49
N ASP A 119 -11.59 -6.19 -0.99
CA ASP A 119 -12.87 -5.92 -1.63
C ASP A 119 -13.50 -4.69 -0.93
N PHE A 120 -13.77 -3.64 -1.72
CA PHE A 120 -14.37 -2.39 -1.26
C PHE A 120 -15.82 -2.21 -1.73
N SER A 121 -16.54 -3.32 -1.93
CA SER A 121 -17.96 -3.34 -2.30
C SER A 121 -18.90 -2.60 -1.34
#